data_AF-G9PJQ6-F1
#
_entry.id   AF-G9PJQ6-F1
#
_cell.length_a   1.000
_cell.length_b   1.000
_cell.length_c   1.000
_cell.angle_alpha   90.00
_cell.angle_beta   90.00
_cell.angle_gamma   90.00
#
_symmetry.space_group_name_H-M   'P 1'
#
loop_
_entity.id
_entity.type
_entity.pdbx_description
1 polymer ?
#
loop_
_entity_poly.entity_id
_entity_poly.type
_entity_poly.pdbx_seq_one_letter_code
_entity_poly.pdbx_strand_id
1 'polypeptide(L)'
;PDVEALPGVWASQRTDPGLLLSGVVTPEVPWDEAMAALDVPALLLTGDRPGSARVGREGLETAARNPRVSPVLVPGAGHQVRRSAPKTFYRAVDEWLSEVLPVG
;
A
#
# COMPACT_ATOMS: atom_id res chain seq x y z
N PRO A 1 -12.64 8.40 -6.08
CA PRO A 1 -12.52 9.72 -6.75
C PRO A 1 -12.55 9.61 -8.27
N ASP A 2 -13.12 10.59 -8.97
CA ASP A 2 -13.34 10.53 -10.43
C ASP A 2 -12.06 10.25 -11.24
N VAL A 3 -10.93 10.81 -10.78
CA VAL A 3 -9.61 10.60 -11.40
C VAL A 3 -9.12 9.14 -11.37
N GLU A 4 -9.70 8.29 -10.51
CA GLU A 4 -9.40 6.86 -10.40
C GLU A 4 -10.37 5.97 -11.17
N ALA A 5 -11.50 6.50 -11.66
CA ALA A 5 -12.55 5.70 -12.29
C ALA A 5 -12.06 5.01 -13.58
N LEU A 6 -11.54 5.76 -14.55
CA LEU A 6 -11.02 5.19 -15.81
C LEU A 6 -9.84 4.23 -15.58
N PRO A 7 -8.82 4.59 -14.77
CA PRO A 7 -7.74 3.65 -14.44
C PRO A 7 -8.24 2.37 -13.76
N GLY A 8 -9.24 2.49 -12.89
CA GLY A 8 -9.88 1.36 -12.21
C GLY A 8 -10.52 0.40 -13.21
N VAL A 9 -11.32 0.91 -14.15
CA VAL A 9 -11.95 0.08 -15.19
C VAL A 9 -10.89 -0.66 -16.02
N TRP A 10 -9.84 0.03 -16.48
CA TRP A 10 -8.78 -0.62 -17.26
C TRP A 10 -8.00 -1.67 -16.47
N ALA A 11 -7.82 -1.46 -15.16
CA ALA A 11 -7.20 -2.47 -14.30
C ALA A 11 -8.11 -3.69 -14.14
N SER A 12 -9.42 -3.50 -13.91
CA SER A 12 -10.40 -4.58 -13.80
C SER A 12 -10.50 -5.44 -15.06
N GLN A 13 -10.30 -4.87 -16.25
CA GLN A 13 -10.27 -5.64 -17.50
C GLN A 13 -9.06 -6.59 -17.60
N ARG A 14 -8.05 -6.45 -16.73
CA ARG A 14 -6.88 -7.33 -16.66
C ARG A 14 -6.91 -8.27 -15.45
N THR A 15 -8.00 -8.30 -14.69
CA THR A 15 -8.14 -9.22 -13.56
C THR A 15 -8.34 -10.65 -14.07
N ASP A 16 -7.65 -11.60 -13.45
CA ASP A 16 -7.81 -13.03 -13.74
C ASP A 16 -9.26 -13.47 -13.48
N PRO A 17 -9.98 -14.01 -14.48
CA PRO A 17 -11.33 -14.55 -14.29
C PRO A 17 -11.41 -15.63 -13.21
N GLY A 18 -10.37 -16.44 -13.03
CA GLY A 18 -10.31 -17.45 -11.97
C GLY A 18 -10.34 -16.84 -10.57
N LEU A 19 -9.67 -15.70 -10.40
CA LEU A 19 -9.74 -14.92 -9.15
C LEU A 19 -11.16 -14.37 -8.93
N LEU A 20 -11.82 -13.85 -9.97
CA LEU A 20 -13.20 -13.36 -9.87
C LEU A 20 -14.17 -14.47 -9.45
N LEU A 21 -14.00 -15.68 -10.00
CA LEU A 21 -14.84 -16.84 -9.68
C LEU A 21 -14.68 -17.33 -8.24
N SER A 22 -13.56 -17.04 -7.57
CA SER A 22 -13.37 -17.40 -6.17
C SER A 22 -14.34 -16.66 -5.23
N GLY A 23 -14.84 -15.48 -5.64
CA GLY A 23 -15.64 -14.60 -4.79
C GLY A 23 -14.87 -13.96 -3.62
N VAL A 24 -13.58 -14.26 -3.46
CA VAL A 24 -12.73 -13.71 -2.40
C VAL A 24 -12.31 -12.29 -2.79
N VAL A 25 -12.81 -11.31 -2.03
CA VAL A 25 -12.57 -9.88 -2.28
C VAL A 25 -11.63 -9.23 -1.25
N THR A 26 -11.24 -9.98 -0.21
CA THR A 26 -10.33 -9.56 0.85
C THR A 26 -9.65 -10.79 1.46
N PRO A 27 -8.42 -10.68 2.00
CA PRO A 27 -7.85 -11.73 2.84
C PRO A 27 -8.79 -12.10 4.01
N GLU A 28 -8.80 -13.37 4.39
CA GLU A 28 -9.59 -13.88 5.53
C GLU A 28 -9.04 -13.40 6.88
N VAL A 29 -7.75 -13.05 6.92
CA VAL A 29 -7.06 -12.58 8.12
C VAL A 29 -7.34 -11.09 8.32
N PRO A 30 -7.78 -10.65 9.52
CA PRO A 30 -7.92 -9.25 9.85
C PRO A 30 -6.62 -8.47 9.60
N TRP A 31 -6.74 -7.23 9.12
CA TRP A 31 -5.60 -6.37 8.80
C TRP A 31 -4.57 -6.27 9.94
N ASP A 32 -5.05 -6.02 11.16
CA ASP A 32 -4.19 -5.84 12.34
C ASP A 32 -3.38 -7.11 12.64
N GLU A 33 -4.01 -8.28 12.52
CA GLU A 33 -3.36 -9.57 12.68
C GLU A 33 -2.32 -9.82 11.57
N ALA A 34 -2.68 -9.52 10.32
CA ALA A 34 -1.77 -9.68 9.19
C ALA A 34 -0.54 -8.76 9.31
N MET A 35 -0.71 -7.50 9.71
CA MET A 35 0.39 -6.56 9.92
C MET A 35 1.28 -6.97 11.10
N ALA A 36 0.69 -7.46 12.20
CA ALA A 36 1.44 -7.96 13.34
C ALA A 36 2.25 -9.23 13.02
N ALA A 37 1.75 -10.06 12.10
CA ALA A 37 2.38 -11.33 11.71
C ALA A 37 3.59 -11.18 10.77
N LEU A 38 3.83 -10.00 10.18
CA LEU A 38 5.00 -9.77 9.31
C LEU A 38 6.31 -9.99 10.08
N ASP A 39 7.11 -10.93 9.59
CA ASP A 39 8.37 -11.41 10.20
C ASP A 39 9.64 -10.95 9.45
N VAL A 40 9.47 -10.33 8.28
CA VAL A 40 10.52 -9.71 7.47
C VAL A 40 10.39 -8.18 7.47
N PRO A 41 11.48 -7.43 7.20
CA PRO A 41 11.39 -5.99 6.99
C PRO A 41 10.40 -5.65 5.88
N ALA A 42 9.50 -4.70 6.15
CA ALA A 42 8.47 -4.29 5.20
C ALA A 42 8.29 -2.77 5.17
N LEU A 43 8.23 -2.17 3.97
CA LEU A 43 7.84 -0.78 3.78
C LEU A 43 6.32 -0.70 3.58
N LEU A 44 5.63 0.07 4.42
CA LEU A 44 4.23 0.42 4.21
C LEU A 44 4.12 1.91 3.83
N LEU A 45 3.83 2.18 2.57
CA LEU A 45 3.70 3.52 2.02
C LEU A 45 2.25 3.81 1.61
N THR A 46 1.66 4.88 2.16
CA THR A 46 0.29 5.31 1.85
C THR A 46 0.19 6.83 1.75
N GLY A 47 -0.88 7.35 1.14
CA GLY A 47 -1.31 8.73 1.33
C GLY A 47 -2.37 8.86 2.43
N ASP A 48 -2.94 10.06 2.60
CA ASP A 48 -4.02 10.37 3.56
C ASP A 48 -5.21 11.13 2.96
N ARG A 49 -5.35 11.17 1.63
CA ARG A 49 -6.48 11.86 0.99
C ARG A 49 -7.82 11.20 1.39
N PRO A 50 -8.78 11.95 1.98
CA PRO A 50 -10.09 11.43 2.35
C PRO A 50 -10.83 10.82 1.14
N GLY A 51 -11.48 9.67 1.35
CA GLY A 51 -12.24 8.96 0.31
C GLY A 51 -11.38 8.37 -0.83
N SER A 52 -10.06 8.34 -0.69
CA SER A 52 -9.14 7.81 -1.71
C SER A 52 -8.07 6.92 -1.08
N ALA A 53 -7.35 7.40 -0.06
CA ALA A 53 -6.39 6.58 0.66
C ALA A 53 -7.10 5.40 1.34
N ARG A 54 -6.58 4.17 1.15
CA ARG A 54 -7.19 2.94 1.69
C ARG A 54 -6.69 2.59 3.09
N VAL A 55 -5.38 2.75 3.30
CA VAL A 55 -4.74 2.54 4.61
C VAL A 55 -4.82 3.84 5.42
N GLY A 56 -4.43 4.96 4.82
CA GLY A 56 -4.51 6.26 5.49
C GLY A 56 -3.61 6.36 6.73
N ARG A 57 -3.85 7.39 7.55
CA ARG A 57 -3.07 7.64 8.77
C ARG A 57 -3.30 6.57 9.84
N GLU A 58 -4.55 6.24 10.11
CA GLU A 58 -4.95 5.26 11.14
C GLU A 58 -4.41 3.84 10.85
N GLY A 59 -4.54 3.38 9.60
CA GLY A 59 -4.00 2.08 9.21
C GLY A 59 -2.47 2.04 9.27
N LEU A 60 -1.81 3.17 8.95
CA LEU A 60 -0.36 3.31 9.05
C LEU A 60 0.11 3.28 10.51
N GLU A 61 -0.58 3.98 11.41
CA GLU A 61 -0.31 3.96 12.86
C GLU A 61 -0.50 2.56 13.46
N THR A 62 -1.50 1.83 13.00
CA THR A 62 -1.75 0.45 13.45
C THR A 62 -0.66 -0.50 12.98
N ALA A 63 -0.26 -0.42 11.72
CA ALA A 63 0.82 -1.25 11.16
C ALA A 63 2.19 -0.93 11.80
N ALA A 64 2.45 0.33 12.15
CA ALA A 64 3.67 0.77 12.81
C ALA A 64 3.88 0.19 14.22
N ARG A 65 2.88 -0.50 14.79
CA ARG A 65 3.03 -1.27 16.03
C ARG A 65 3.95 -2.48 15.84
N ASN A 66 4.10 -2.99 14.61
CA ASN A 66 5.10 -4.00 14.29
C ASN A 66 6.45 -3.29 13.98
N PRO A 67 7.52 -3.54 14.75
CA PRO A 67 8.82 -2.86 14.56
C PRO A 67 9.51 -3.21 13.24
N ARG A 68 9.05 -4.23 12.52
CA ARG A 68 9.56 -4.59 11.18
C ARG A 68 8.93 -3.79 10.06
N VAL A 69 7.85 -3.05 10.34
CA VAL A 69 7.16 -2.21 9.37
C VAL A 69 7.74 -0.80 9.43
N SER A 70 8.30 -0.33 8.33
CA SER A 70 8.71 1.06 8.11
C SER A 70 7.53 1.85 7.54
N PRO A 71 6.88 2.74 8.31
CA PRO A 71 5.73 3.50 7.84
C PRO A 71 6.16 4.76 7.06
N VAL A 72 5.55 5.00 5.90
CA VAL A 72 5.71 6.24 5.13
C VAL A 72 4.36 6.82 4.74
N LEU A 73 4.13 8.07 5.12
CA LEU A 73 2.97 8.84 4.70
C LEU A 73 3.33 9.86 3.62
N VAL A 74 2.56 9.89 2.53
CA VAL A 74 2.65 10.91 1.47
C VAL A 74 1.45 11.85 1.57
N PRO A 75 1.60 13.05 2.17
CA PRO A 75 0.48 13.95 2.42
C PRO A 75 -0.30 14.31 1.17
N GLY A 76 -1.63 14.27 1.26
CA GLY A 76 -2.56 14.60 0.18
C GLY A 76 -2.64 13.57 -0.96
N ALA A 77 -1.82 12.51 -0.94
CA ALA A 77 -1.87 11.45 -1.94
C ALA A 77 -3.08 10.52 -1.72
N GLY A 78 -3.59 9.99 -2.82
CA GLY A 78 -4.71 9.06 -2.86
C GLY A 78 -4.28 7.60 -2.83
N HIS A 79 -5.14 6.71 -3.33
CA HIS A 79 -4.84 5.28 -3.44
C HIS A 79 -3.61 5.02 -4.32
N GLN A 80 -3.48 5.75 -5.42
CA GLN A 80 -2.49 5.50 -6.46
C GLN A 80 -1.22 6.33 -6.32
N VAL A 81 -0.58 6.29 -5.14
CA VAL A 81 0.58 7.15 -4.79
C VAL A 81 1.71 7.04 -5.83
N ARG A 82 2.05 5.83 -6.29
CA ARG A 82 3.08 5.60 -7.32
C ARG A 82 2.81 6.38 -8.62
N ARG A 83 1.55 6.57 -8.98
CA ARG A 83 1.15 7.31 -10.19
C ARG A 83 1.01 8.80 -9.92
N SER A 84 0.40 9.20 -8.80
CA SER A 84 0.10 10.61 -8.52
C SER A 84 1.28 11.39 -7.95
N ALA A 85 2.21 10.71 -7.27
CA ALA A 85 3.40 11.29 -6.65
C ALA A 85 4.64 10.40 -6.89
N PRO A 86 5.00 10.12 -8.17
CA PRO A 86 6.00 9.12 -8.52
C PRO A 86 7.38 9.40 -7.91
N LYS A 87 7.81 10.67 -7.90
CA LYS A 87 9.11 11.05 -7.31
C LYS A 87 9.18 10.74 -5.82
N THR A 88 8.12 11.07 -5.08
CA THR A 88 8.04 10.79 -3.64
C THR A 88 7.98 9.29 -3.37
N PHE A 89 7.21 8.55 -4.17
CA PHE A 89 7.12 7.10 -4.05
C PHE A 89 8.48 6.43 -4.27
N TYR A 90 9.14 6.70 -5.39
CA TYR A 90 10.42 6.05 -5.71
C TYR A 90 11.52 6.44 -4.73
N ARG A 91 11.61 7.72 -4.32
CA ARG A 91 12.57 8.12 -3.29
C ARG A 91 12.40 7.33 -1.99
N ALA A 92 11.18 7.20 -1.48
CA ALA A 92 10.92 6.46 -0.24
C ALA A 92 11.26 4.96 -0.37
N VAL A 93 11.00 4.38 -1.54
CA VAL A 93 11.37 2.98 -1.84
C VAL A 93 12.90 2.84 -1.90
N ASP A 94 13.58 3.71 -2.62
CA ASP A 94 15.04 3.65 -2.81
C ASP A 94 15.79 3.87 -1.49
N GLU A 95 15.35 4.85 -0.68
CA GLU A 95 15.88 5.11 0.67
C GLU A 95 15.73 3.86 1.55
N TRP A 96 14.52 3.28 1.63
CA TRP A 96 14.28 2.08 2.41
C TRP A 96 15.10 0.88 1.92
N LEU A 97 15.18 0.66 0.61
CA LEU A 97 15.98 -0.42 0.03
C LEU A 97 17.46 -0.27 0.37
N SER A 98 17.99 0.96 0.38
CA SER A 98 19.38 1.21 0.76
C SER A 98 19.69 0.92 2.24
N GLU A 99 18.67 0.96 3.10
CA GLU A 99 18.79 0.64 4.53
C GLU A 99 18.70 -0.87 4.79
N VAL A 100 17.81 -1.58 4.08
CA VAL A 100 17.52 -3.01 4.36
C VAL A 100 18.34 -3.99 3.52
N LEU A 101 18.88 -3.56 2.38
CA LEU A 101 19.75 -4.40 1.57
C LEU A 101 21.21 -4.24 2.05
N PRO A 102 21.93 -5.34 2.31
CA PRO A 102 23.35 -5.26 2.58
C PRO A 102 24.08 -4.59 1.41
N VAL A 103 24.96 -3.64 1.70
CA VAL A 103 25.98 -3.25 0.75
C VAL A 103 26.88 -4.48 0.57
N GLY A 104 26.80 -5.12 -0.59
CA GLY A 104 27.67 -6.24 -0.96
C GLY A 104 29.13 -5.84 -1.06
#